data_AF-A0AA51X5L9-F1
#
_entry.id   AF-A0AA51X5L9-F1
#
_cell.length_a   1.000
_cell.length_b   1.000
_cell.length_c   1.000
_cell.angle_alpha   90.00
_cell.angle_beta   90.00
_cell.angle_gamma   90.00
#
_symmetry.space_group_name_H-M   'P 1'
#
loop_
_entity.id
_entity.type
_entity.pdbx_description
1 polymer ?
#
loop_
_entity_poly.entity_id
_entity_poly.type
_entity_poly.pdbx_seq_one_letter_code
_entity_poly.pdbx_strand_id
1 'polypeptide(L)'
;MLNRRSSLIGWLLVFILFSIIVVAIRQFPDVEESRKRHLKMLSMTTSAFQQTVIYSHLKYHSAKHKGAALNVLDLGAGELDFNRFGFPIGVNHDAITLGLDVTPVDCESIWYSMVGAMSPMLAPNSSGIFTTIAVSGNCVFRSIQYPDMAIVYNPARGTVQLNVEDQR
;
A
#
# COMPACT_ATOMS: atom_id res chain seq x y z
N MET A 1 65.78 -16.48 -7.83
CA MET A 1 64.89 -16.57 -6.65
C MET A 1 64.10 -15.29 -6.32
N LEU A 2 64.14 -14.23 -7.14
CA LEU A 2 63.40 -12.98 -6.85
C LEU A 2 61.90 -12.98 -7.23
N ASN A 3 61.43 -13.87 -8.12
CA ASN A 3 60.02 -13.87 -8.56
C ASN A 3 59.02 -14.43 -7.54
N ARG A 4 59.45 -15.21 -6.55
CA ARG A 4 58.54 -15.85 -5.58
C ARG A 4 58.08 -14.89 -4.49
N ARG A 5 58.88 -13.86 -4.18
CA ARG A 5 58.56 -12.83 -3.17
C ARG A 5 57.60 -11.75 -3.68
N SER A 6 57.67 -11.37 -4.96
CA SER A 6 56.72 -10.38 -5.52
C SER A 6 55.30 -10.95 -5.69
N SER A 7 55.19 -12.25 -5.98
CA SER A 7 53.91 -12.94 -6.08
C SER A 7 53.16 -12.97 -4.74
N LEU A 8 53.85 -13.25 -3.63
CA LEU A 8 53.24 -13.31 -2.29
C LEU A 8 52.67 -11.94 -1.85
N ILE A 9 53.40 -10.86 -2.10
CA ILE A 9 52.93 -9.49 -1.80
C ILE A 9 51.75 -9.09 -2.69
N GLY A 10 51.77 -9.48 -3.97
CA GLY A 10 50.65 -9.24 -4.89
C GLY A 10 49.36 -9.95 -4.44
N TRP A 11 49.45 -11.22 -4.06
CA TRP A 11 48.30 -11.98 -3.55
C TRP A 11 47.76 -11.39 -2.24
N LEU A 12 48.64 -10.94 -1.35
CA LEU A 12 48.24 -10.35 -0.07
C LEU A 12 47.45 -9.04 -0.26
N LEU A 13 47.85 -8.20 -1.22
CA LEU A 13 47.10 -7.00 -1.60
C LEU A 13 45.73 -7.32 -2.20
N VAL A 14 45.61 -8.36 -3.02
CA VAL A 14 44.33 -8.81 -3.59
C VAL A 14 43.37 -9.26 -2.50
N PHE A 15 43.83 -10.03 -1.51
CA PHE A 15 42.99 -10.45 -0.39
C PHE A 15 42.53 -9.27 0.49
N ILE A 16 43.39 -8.27 0.70
CA ILE A 16 43.02 -7.05 1.43
C ILE A 16 41.95 -6.27 0.67
N LEU A 17 42.14 -6.04 -0.64
CA LEU A 17 41.14 -5.39 -1.50
C LEU A 17 39.82 -6.15 -1.54
N PHE A 18 39.88 -7.48 -1.68
CA PHE A 18 38.69 -8.33 -1.69
C PHE A 18 37.93 -8.26 -0.36
N SER A 19 38.64 -8.22 0.77
CA SER A 19 38.04 -8.10 2.11
C SER A 19 37.30 -6.77 2.27
N ILE A 20 37.89 -5.67 1.78
CA ILE A 20 37.25 -4.35 1.81
C ILE A 20 35.98 -4.34 0.94
N ILE A 21 36.03 -4.96 -0.25
CA ILE A 21 34.88 -5.05 -1.16
C ILE A 21 33.75 -5.88 -0.52
N VAL A 22 34.04 -7.02 0.11
CA VAL A 22 33.01 -7.86 0.76
C VAL A 22 32.34 -7.13 1.92
N VAL A 23 33.09 -6.35 2.70
CA VAL A 23 32.53 -5.52 3.79
C VAL A 23 31.69 -4.38 3.23
N ALA A 24 32.14 -3.74 2.15
CA ALA A 24 31.39 -2.67 1.48
C ALA A 24 30.07 -3.17 0.87
N ILE A 25 30.05 -4.37 0.26
CA ILE A 25 28.84 -4.97 -0.29
C ILE A 25 27.78 -5.21 0.80
N ARG A 26 28.18 -5.60 2.02
CA ARG A 26 27.23 -5.78 3.14
C ARG A 26 26.55 -4.48 3.60
N GLN A 27 27.12 -3.32 3.28
CA GLN A 27 26.57 -2.02 3.67
C GLN A 27 25.54 -1.48 2.66
N PHE A 28 25.46 -2.06 1.46
CA PHE A 28 24.40 -1.75 0.51
C PHE A 28 23.25 -2.74 0.72
N PRO A 29 22.13 -2.35 1.35
CA PRO A 29 20.96 -3.21 1.42
C PRO A 29 20.56 -3.58 0.00
N ASP A 30 20.41 -4.89 -0.24
CA ASP A 30 19.98 -5.40 -1.52
C ASP A 30 18.63 -4.76 -1.87
N VAL A 31 18.59 -4.05 -3.00
CA VAL A 31 17.38 -3.39 -3.51
C VAL A 31 16.29 -4.43 -3.70
N GLU A 32 16.65 -5.65 -4.09
CA GLU A 32 15.74 -6.80 -4.22
C GLU A 32 15.16 -7.21 -2.87
N GLU A 33 15.97 -7.26 -1.82
CA GLU A 33 15.49 -7.62 -0.48
C GLU A 33 14.54 -6.55 0.06
N SER A 34 14.87 -5.28 -0.13
CA SER A 34 14.04 -4.14 0.27
C SER A 34 12.70 -4.13 -0.48
N ARG A 35 12.73 -4.40 -1.80
CA ARG A 35 11.55 -4.53 -2.66
C ARG A 35 10.66 -5.71 -2.22
N LYS A 36 11.23 -6.87 -1.92
CA LYS A 36 10.49 -8.05 -1.40
C LYS A 36 9.83 -7.77 -0.06
N ARG A 37 10.53 -7.10 0.86
CA ARG A 37 9.96 -6.69 2.16
C ARG A 37 8.80 -5.72 1.97
N HIS A 38 8.94 -4.74 1.07
CA HIS A 38 7.87 -3.80 0.74
C HIS A 38 6.65 -4.51 0.13
N LEU A 39 6.88 -5.43 -0.81
CA LEU A 39 5.82 -6.24 -1.41
C LEU A 39 5.08 -7.09 -0.38
N LYS A 40 5.80 -7.71 0.57
CA LYS A 40 5.18 -8.46 1.66
C LYS A 40 4.30 -7.58 2.54
N MET A 41 4.79 -6.38 2.89
CA MET A 41 3.99 -5.40 3.63
C MET A 41 2.72 -5.03 2.85
N LEU A 42 2.85 -4.72 1.56
CA LEU A 42 1.72 -4.44 0.69
C LEU A 42 0.69 -5.57 0.66
N SER A 43 1.14 -6.81 0.49
CA SER A 43 0.26 -7.98 0.50
C SER A 43 -0.50 -8.15 1.82
N MET A 44 0.15 -7.89 2.97
CA MET A 44 -0.51 -7.93 4.27
C MET A 44 -1.55 -6.81 4.39
N THR A 45 -1.20 -5.59 3.98
CA THR A 45 -2.10 -4.44 3.99
C THR A 45 -3.29 -4.64 3.05
N THR A 46 -3.08 -5.16 1.84
CA THR A 46 -4.17 -5.52 0.90
C THR A 46 -5.12 -6.53 1.53
N SER A 47 -4.57 -7.56 2.19
CA SER A 47 -5.37 -8.59 2.84
C SER A 47 -6.19 -8.01 4.00
N ALA A 48 -5.58 -7.18 4.84
CA ALA A 48 -6.26 -6.49 5.94
C ALA A 48 -7.39 -5.59 5.42
N PHE A 49 -7.11 -4.78 4.39
CA PHE A 49 -8.10 -3.92 3.76
C PHE A 49 -9.28 -4.74 3.20
N GLN A 50 -9.00 -5.84 2.49
CA GLN A 50 -10.03 -6.73 1.98
C GLN A 50 -10.94 -7.27 3.11
N GLN A 51 -10.36 -7.67 4.25
CA GLN A 51 -11.15 -8.12 5.40
C GLN A 51 -12.02 -7.00 5.98
N THR A 52 -11.52 -5.78 6.08
CA THR A 52 -12.32 -4.65 6.56
C THR A 52 -13.45 -4.27 5.59
N VAL A 53 -13.22 -4.39 4.28
CA VAL A 53 -14.28 -4.21 3.26
C VAL A 53 -15.37 -5.28 3.43
N ILE A 54 -15.00 -6.55 3.63
CA ILE A 54 -15.97 -7.62 3.89
C ILE A 54 -16.74 -7.35 5.18
N TYR A 55 -16.05 -6.97 6.26
CA TYR A 55 -16.68 -6.66 7.54
C TYR A 55 -17.66 -5.48 7.45
N SER A 56 -17.26 -4.39 6.79
CA SER A 56 -18.11 -3.22 6.60
C SER A 56 -19.34 -3.53 5.74
N HIS A 57 -19.18 -4.32 4.68
CA HIS A 57 -20.29 -4.82 3.85
C HIS A 57 -21.27 -5.68 4.66
N LEU A 58 -20.77 -6.57 5.52
CA LEU A 58 -21.61 -7.37 6.42
C LEU A 58 -22.37 -6.47 7.42
N LYS A 59 -21.71 -5.44 7.96
CA LYS A 59 -22.36 -4.48 8.87
C LYS A 59 -23.49 -3.73 8.19
N TYR A 60 -23.26 -3.22 6.99
CA TYR A 60 -24.28 -2.57 6.17
C TYR A 60 -25.52 -3.45 5.99
N HIS A 61 -25.33 -4.73 5.64
CA HIS A 61 -26.46 -5.66 5.46
C HIS A 61 -27.12 -6.07 6.78
N SER A 62 -26.35 -6.21 7.87
CA SER A 62 -26.89 -6.52 9.20
C SER A 62 -27.83 -5.43 9.73
N ALA A 63 -27.58 -4.17 9.34
CA ALA A 63 -28.43 -3.02 9.63
C ALA A 63 -29.66 -2.91 8.69
N LYS A 64 -29.84 -3.87 7.77
CA LYS A 64 -30.97 -3.97 6.83
C LYS A 64 -31.08 -2.80 5.83
N HIS A 65 -29.98 -2.13 5.51
CA HIS A 65 -29.95 -1.15 4.43
C HIS A 65 -30.18 -1.81 3.05
N LYS A 66 -30.82 -1.08 2.13
CA LYS A 66 -31.19 -1.55 0.78
C LYS A 66 -30.77 -0.62 -0.36
N GLY A 67 -30.06 0.46 -0.04
CA GLY A 67 -29.62 1.47 -0.99
C GLY A 67 -28.48 2.29 -0.40
N ALA A 68 -28.13 3.41 -1.04
CA ALA A 68 -27.08 4.27 -0.53
C ALA A 68 -27.42 4.71 0.91
N ALA A 69 -26.42 4.70 1.80
CA ALA A 69 -26.62 4.97 3.21
C ALA A 69 -25.45 5.81 3.74
N LEU A 70 -25.78 6.83 4.53
CA LEU A 70 -24.80 7.68 5.18
C LEU A 70 -24.50 7.16 6.58
N ASN A 71 -23.29 7.42 7.06
CA ASN A 71 -22.91 7.29 8.46
C ASN A 71 -23.24 5.91 9.09
N VAL A 72 -22.96 4.83 8.36
CA VAL A 72 -23.41 3.48 8.75
C VAL A 72 -22.46 2.83 9.77
N LEU A 73 -21.16 3.13 9.69
CA LEU A 73 -20.15 2.45 10.50
C LEU A 73 -18.98 3.39 10.83
N ASP A 74 -18.72 3.60 12.12
CA ASP A 74 -17.52 4.31 12.57
C ASP A 74 -16.35 3.31 12.75
N LEU A 75 -15.30 3.50 11.96
CA LEU A 75 -14.03 2.75 12.06
C LEU A 75 -12.83 3.67 12.36
N GLY A 76 -13.08 4.86 12.91
CA GLY A 76 -12.06 5.72 13.49
C GLY A 76 -11.78 7.02 12.73
N ALA A 77 -11.86 7.03 11.40
CA ALA A 77 -11.69 8.27 10.61
C ALA A 77 -13.02 8.98 10.28
N GLY A 78 -14.11 8.54 10.91
CA GLY A 78 -15.46 9.04 10.70
C GLY A 78 -16.46 7.93 10.43
N GLU A 79 -17.72 8.32 10.32
CA GLU A 79 -18.80 7.41 9.98
C GLU A 79 -18.79 7.15 8.46
N LEU A 80 -18.62 5.89 8.07
CA LEU A 80 -18.51 5.47 6.69
C LEU A 80 -19.83 5.55 5.94
N ASP A 81 -19.76 6.12 4.75
CA ASP A 81 -20.84 6.17 3.78
C ASP A 81 -20.72 5.01 2.80
N PHE A 82 -21.88 4.52 2.36
CA PHE A 82 -22.00 3.34 1.52
C PHE A 82 -22.81 3.64 0.27
N ASN A 83 -22.33 3.14 -0.88
CA ASN A 83 -23.09 3.20 -2.11
C ASN A 83 -24.31 2.25 -2.08
N ARG A 84 -25.10 2.29 -3.15
CA ARG A 84 -26.28 1.42 -3.33
C ARG A 84 -26.00 -0.09 -3.29
N PHE A 85 -24.74 -0.50 -3.46
CA PHE A 85 -24.31 -1.89 -3.43
C PHE A 85 -23.83 -2.33 -2.04
N GLY A 86 -23.85 -1.42 -1.06
CA GLY A 86 -23.39 -1.70 0.30
C GLY A 86 -21.87 -1.74 0.41
N PHE A 87 -21.15 -0.98 -0.42
CA PHE A 87 -19.70 -0.84 -0.31
C PHE A 87 -19.30 0.58 0.09
N PRO A 88 -18.25 0.70 0.92
CA PRO A 88 -17.73 1.99 1.37
C PRO A 88 -17.33 2.91 0.22
N ILE A 89 -17.74 4.17 0.29
CA ILE A 89 -17.37 5.22 -0.68
C ILE A 89 -16.65 6.41 -0.05
N GLY A 90 -16.50 6.46 1.28
CA GLY A 90 -15.81 7.54 1.98
C GLY A 90 -16.56 7.94 3.23
N VAL A 91 -16.40 9.20 3.62
CA VAL A 91 -17.08 9.82 4.76
C VAL A 91 -17.59 11.20 4.36
N ASN A 92 -18.54 11.74 5.11
CA ASN A 92 -19.09 13.09 4.92
C ASN A 92 -19.76 13.35 3.55
N HIS A 93 -20.38 12.31 2.97
CA HIS A 93 -21.24 12.47 1.80
C HIS A 93 -22.62 13.03 2.19
N ASP A 94 -23.34 13.51 1.18
CA ASP A 94 -24.74 13.89 1.28
C ASP A 94 -25.59 13.14 0.23
N ALA A 95 -26.88 13.43 0.19
CA ALA A 95 -27.81 12.79 -0.74
C ALA A 95 -27.46 13.02 -2.23
N ILE A 96 -26.71 14.07 -2.55
CA ILE A 96 -26.31 14.44 -3.91
C ILE A 96 -25.00 13.72 -4.27
N THR A 97 -24.04 13.69 -3.34
CA THR A 97 -22.70 13.14 -3.59
C THR A 97 -22.62 11.62 -3.47
N LEU A 98 -23.56 10.97 -2.78
CA LEU A 98 -23.66 9.51 -2.63
C LEU A 98 -23.67 8.70 -3.94
N GLY A 99 -24.06 9.33 -5.04
CA GLY A 99 -24.14 8.71 -6.36
C GLY A 99 -22.96 9.02 -7.28
N LEU A 100 -22.02 9.85 -6.84
CA LEU A 100 -20.87 10.27 -7.64
C LEU A 100 -19.72 9.27 -7.52
N ASP A 101 -18.80 9.35 -8.47
CA ASP A 101 -17.55 8.59 -8.40
C ASP A 101 -16.68 9.12 -7.26
N VAL A 102 -15.94 8.19 -6.63
CA VAL A 102 -15.01 8.53 -5.55
C VAL A 102 -13.92 9.50 -6.02
N THR A 103 -13.62 10.47 -5.17
CA THR A 103 -12.53 11.42 -5.33
C THR A 103 -11.28 10.96 -4.58
N PRO A 104 -10.11 11.58 -4.80
CA PRO A 104 -8.92 11.26 -4.00
C PRO A 104 -9.13 11.44 -2.49
N VAL A 105 -9.90 12.45 -2.08
CA VAL A 105 -10.23 12.70 -0.66
C VAL A 105 -11.07 11.57 -0.08
N ASP A 106 -12.04 11.09 -0.86
CA ASP A 106 -12.85 9.93 -0.46
C ASP A 106 -11.97 8.71 -0.27
N CYS A 107 -11.06 8.44 -1.21
CA CYS A 107 -10.12 7.35 -1.13
C CYS A 107 -9.21 7.41 0.11
N GLU A 108 -8.72 8.60 0.47
CA GLU A 108 -7.95 8.78 1.71
C GLU A 108 -8.80 8.45 2.94
N SER A 109 -10.03 8.93 2.99
CA SER A 109 -10.93 8.65 4.12
C SER A 109 -11.26 7.17 4.25
N ILE A 110 -11.46 6.47 3.13
CA ILE A 110 -11.65 5.01 3.10
C ILE A 110 -10.40 4.33 3.66
N TRP A 111 -9.21 4.72 3.23
CA TRP A 111 -7.96 4.11 3.72
C TRP A 111 -7.82 4.26 5.23
N TYR A 112 -7.96 5.48 5.75
CA TYR A 112 -7.83 5.73 7.18
C TYR A 112 -8.91 5.03 8.01
N SER A 113 -10.14 4.93 7.49
CA SER A 113 -11.21 4.20 8.16
C SER A 113 -10.97 2.69 8.14
N MET A 114 -10.47 2.13 7.04
CA MET A 114 -10.43 0.68 6.84
C MET A 114 -9.18 0.03 7.42
N VAL A 115 -8.06 0.74 7.35
CA VAL A 115 -6.75 0.19 7.71
C VAL A 115 -5.92 1.12 8.58
N GLY A 116 -6.42 2.31 8.96
CA GLY A 116 -5.64 3.38 9.58
C GLY A 116 -4.82 3.02 10.82
N ALA A 117 -5.30 2.13 11.69
CA ALA A 117 -4.54 1.70 12.88
C ALA A 117 -3.38 0.74 12.57
N MET A 118 -3.38 0.10 11.41
CA MET A 118 -2.48 -1.02 11.06
C MET A 118 -1.69 -0.78 9.77
N SER A 119 -1.90 0.36 9.11
CA SER A 119 -1.46 0.58 7.75
C SER A 119 -0.47 1.73 7.63
N PRO A 120 0.39 1.72 6.60
CA PRO A 120 1.28 2.84 6.36
C PRO A 120 0.52 4.12 6.06
N MET A 121 1.11 5.24 6.47
CA MET A 121 0.52 6.57 6.28
C MET A 121 0.47 6.93 4.78
N LEU A 122 -0.49 7.78 4.43
CA LEU A 122 -0.58 8.37 3.09
C LEU A 122 0.14 9.73 3.07
N ALA A 123 0.72 10.09 1.93
CA ALA A 123 1.10 11.48 1.65
C ALA A 123 -0.15 12.38 1.73
N PRO A 124 -0.03 13.66 2.15
CA PRO A 124 1.20 14.44 2.34
C PRO A 124 1.86 14.30 3.72
N ASN A 125 1.48 13.33 4.54
CA ASN A 125 2.19 13.08 5.79
C ASN A 125 3.68 12.84 5.51
N SER A 126 4.59 13.40 6.32
CA SER A 126 6.03 13.24 6.14
C SER A 126 6.50 11.78 6.26
N SER A 127 5.70 10.94 6.92
CA SER A 127 5.91 9.48 7.01
C SER A 127 5.05 8.69 6.00
N GLY A 128 4.39 9.39 5.09
CA GLY A 128 3.54 8.80 4.06
C GLY A 128 4.37 8.03 3.04
N ILE A 129 4.00 6.77 2.78
CA ILE A 129 4.69 5.92 1.79
C ILE A 129 3.82 5.62 0.57
N PHE A 130 2.55 6.02 0.60
CA PHE A 130 1.61 5.90 -0.50
C PHE A 130 1.11 7.27 -0.94
N THR A 131 0.88 7.43 -2.23
CA THR A 131 0.02 8.49 -2.77
C THR A 131 -1.35 7.91 -3.09
N THR A 132 -2.38 8.74 -2.95
CA THR A 132 -3.75 8.37 -3.25
C THR A 132 -4.22 9.10 -4.49
N ILE A 133 -4.77 8.35 -5.44
CA ILE A 133 -5.43 8.89 -6.62
C ILE A 133 -6.75 8.15 -6.87
N ALA A 134 -7.70 8.85 -7.47
CA ALA A 134 -8.93 8.25 -7.96
C ALA A 134 -8.86 8.09 -9.49
N VAL A 135 -9.05 6.87 -10.00
CA VAL A 135 -9.00 6.56 -11.43
C VAL A 135 -10.21 5.74 -11.82
N SER A 136 -11.07 6.32 -12.67
CA SER A 136 -12.29 5.67 -13.17
C SER A 136 -13.16 5.10 -12.05
N GLY A 137 -13.38 5.87 -10.98
CA GLY A 137 -14.15 5.46 -9.81
C GLY A 137 -13.48 4.42 -8.91
N ASN A 138 -12.18 4.12 -9.10
CA ASN A 138 -11.40 3.27 -8.21
C ASN A 138 -10.43 4.10 -7.38
N CYS A 139 -10.18 3.65 -6.15
CA CYS A 139 -9.13 4.19 -5.30
C CYS A 139 -7.83 3.44 -5.57
N VAL A 140 -6.78 4.18 -5.90
CA VAL A 140 -5.44 3.63 -6.15
C VAL A 140 -4.47 4.23 -5.14
N PHE A 141 -3.91 3.37 -4.30
CA PHE A 141 -2.90 3.69 -3.30
C PHE A 141 -1.54 3.23 -3.84
N ARG A 142 -0.80 4.14 -4.47
CA ARG A 142 0.46 3.82 -5.18
C ARG A 142 1.67 4.08 -4.29
N SER A 143 2.60 3.14 -4.24
CA SER A 143 3.83 3.31 -3.45
C SER A 143 4.69 4.44 -4.02
N ILE A 144 5.18 5.31 -3.13
CA ILE A 144 6.12 6.38 -3.48
C ILE A 144 7.49 5.79 -3.80
N GLN A 145 7.89 4.75 -3.06
CA GLN A 145 9.20 4.12 -3.19
C GLN A 145 9.28 3.18 -4.40
N TYR A 146 8.19 2.47 -4.70
CA TYR A 146 8.10 1.51 -5.81
C TYR A 146 6.83 1.80 -6.64
N PRO A 147 6.86 2.76 -7.58
CA PRO A 147 5.67 3.26 -8.28
C PRO A 147 4.91 2.22 -9.11
N ASP A 148 5.56 1.09 -9.40
CA ASP A 148 5.01 -0.10 -10.06
C ASP A 148 4.13 -0.97 -9.13
N MET A 149 4.07 -0.64 -7.84
CA MET A 149 3.25 -1.33 -6.85
C MET A 149 2.12 -0.43 -6.35
N ALA A 150 0.89 -0.94 -6.37
CA ALA A 150 -0.28 -0.21 -5.89
C ALA A 150 -1.34 -1.14 -5.28
N ILE A 151 -2.12 -0.63 -4.34
CA ILE A 151 -3.36 -1.27 -3.88
C ILE A 151 -4.53 -0.58 -4.57
N VAL A 152 -5.41 -1.37 -5.19
CA VAL A 152 -6.58 -0.86 -5.91
C VAL A 152 -7.84 -1.34 -5.20
N TYR A 153 -8.69 -0.40 -4.80
CA TYR A 153 -10.03 -0.66 -4.28
C TYR A 153 -11.09 -0.19 -5.27
N ASN A 154 -12.03 -1.08 -5.59
CA ASN A 154 -13.17 -0.79 -6.44
C ASN A 154 -14.45 -0.70 -5.59
N PRO A 155 -15.01 0.50 -5.37
CA PRO A 155 -16.23 0.70 -4.59
C PRO A 155 -17.48 0.09 -5.25
N ALA A 156 -17.53 -0.06 -6.57
CA ALA A 156 -18.69 -0.65 -7.24
C ALA A 156 -18.83 -2.16 -6.98
N ARG A 157 -17.72 -2.85 -6.65
CA ARG A 157 -17.67 -4.31 -6.46
C ARG A 157 -17.16 -4.74 -5.08
N GLY A 158 -16.63 -3.82 -4.28
CA GLY A 158 -16.00 -4.13 -3.01
C GLY A 158 -14.71 -4.93 -3.12
N THR A 159 -14.03 -4.90 -4.28
CA THR A 159 -12.82 -5.70 -4.50
C THR A 159 -11.58 -4.88 -4.15
N VAL A 160 -10.66 -5.49 -3.39
CA VAL A 160 -9.33 -4.96 -3.12
C VAL A 160 -8.30 -5.85 -3.80
N GLN A 161 -7.38 -5.27 -4.55
CA GLN A 161 -6.35 -6.01 -5.29
C GLN A 161 -4.98 -5.35 -5.12
N LEU A 162 -3.95 -6.18 -5.03
CA LEU A 162 -2.56 -5.74 -5.14
C LEU A 162 -2.19 -5.77 -6.63
N ASN A 163 -1.85 -4.62 -7.18
CA ASN A 163 -1.32 -4.47 -8.53
C ASN A 163 0.20 -4.33 -8.46
N VAL A 164 0.91 -5.21 -9.17
CA VAL A 164 2.36 -5.16 -9.34
C VAL A 164 2.61 -5.22 -10.84
N GLU A 165 3.03 -4.10 -11.42
CA GLU A 165 3.35 -4.02 -12.84
C GLU A 165 4.79 -4.52 -13.02
N ASP A 166 4.93 -5.78 -13.43
CA ASP A 166 6.22 -6.44 -13.61
C ASP A 166 6.94 -5.81 -14.82
N GLN A 167 7.94 -4.95 -14.56
CA GLN A 167 8.80 -4.41 -15.60
C GLN A 167 9.73 -5.53 -16.12
N ARG A 168 9.23 -6.31 -17.09
CA ARG A 168 10.06 -7.20 -17.90
C ARG A 168 10.87 -6.44 -18.92
#